data_AF-A0A8T4ZT04-F1
#
_entry.id   AF-A0A8T4ZT04-F1
#
_cell.length_a   1.000
_cell.length_b   1.000
_cell.length_c   1.000
_cell.angle_alpha   90.00
_cell.angle_beta   90.00
_cell.angle_gamma   90.00
#
_symmetry.space_group_name_H-M   'P 1'
#
loop_
_entity.id
_entity.type
_entity.pdbx_description
1 polymer ?
#
loop_
_entity_poly.entity_id
_entity_poly.type
_entity_poly.pdbx_seq_one_letter_code
_entity_poly.pdbx_strand_id
1 'polypeptide(L)'
;MNKPIILVDKGPWYPEALKALGLEWKHKTFGERKRIERWFRTMKARTRRFSNNFPVRKKPILKIKLFIRLFVLWYNFIRPHQTLKRPPATPIT
;
A
#
# COMPACT_ATOMS: atom_id res chain seq x y z
N MET A 1 21.19 8.70 -8.53
CA MET A 1 21.24 9.27 -7.16
C MET A 1 19.82 9.62 -6.73
N ASN A 2 19.29 8.88 -5.74
CA ASN A 2 18.09 9.08 -4.90
C ASN A 2 17.57 7.68 -4.52
N LYS A 3 18.27 7.00 -3.60
CA LYS A 3 17.73 5.77 -3.02
C LYS A 3 16.61 6.16 -2.05
N PRO A 4 15.43 5.55 -2.13
CA PRO A 4 14.34 5.85 -1.21
C PRO A 4 14.67 5.36 0.19
N ILE A 5 14.41 6.18 1.21
CA ILE A 5 14.48 5.77 2.61
C ILE A 5 13.16 5.06 2.97
N ILE A 6 13.25 3.84 3.50
CA ILE A 6 12.08 3.08 3.93
C ILE A 6 11.69 3.46 5.36
N LEU A 7 10.43 3.86 5.55
CA LEU A 7 9.90 4.20 6.88
C LEU A 7 9.16 3.00 7.47
N VAL A 8 9.62 2.51 8.62
CA VAL A 8 9.05 1.34 9.31
C VAL A 8 8.63 1.67 10.75
N ASP A 9 7.80 0.81 11.34
CA ASP A 9 7.44 0.86 12.76
C ASP A 9 8.42 -0.02 13.57
N LYS A 10 8.12 -0.23 14.87
CA LYS A 10 8.91 -1.09 15.77
C LYS A 10 8.73 -2.60 15.52
N GLY A 11 8.12 -3.00 14.40
CA GLY A 11 7.96 -4.41 14.07
C GLY A 11 9.31 -5.14 14.06
N PRO A 12 9.49 -6.18 14.90
CA PRO A 12 10.80 -6.81 15.10
C PRO A 12 11.37 -7.50 13.85
N TRP A 13 10.51 -7.82 12.87
CA TRP A 13 10.89 -8.47 11.62
C TRP A 13 11.49 -7.52 10.56
N TYR A 14 11.32 -6.20 10.69
CA TYR A 14 11.80 -5.25 9.66
C TYR A 14 13.33 -5.14 9.59
N PRO A 15 14.07 -4.98 10.70
CA PRO A 15 15.52 -4.73 10.64
C PRO A 15 16.30 -5.85 9.93
N GLU A 16 15.97 -7.11 10.22
CA GLU A 16 16.63 -8.28 9.62
C GLU A 16 16.43 -8.31 8.10
N ALA A 17 15.17 -8.20 7.64
CA ALA A 17 14.84 -8.21 6.22
C ALA A 17 15.45 -7.03 5.46
N LEU A 18 15.44 -5.83 6.04
CA LEU A 18 15.96 -4.63 5.39
C LEU A 18 17.49 -4.64 5.31
N LYS A 19 18.16 -5.18 6.35
CA LYS A 19 19.61 -5.40 6.35
C LYS A 19 20.01 -6.42 5.29
N ALA A 20 19.28 -7.54 5.18
CA ALA A 20 19.53 -8.56 4.17
C ALA A 20 19.39 -8.02 2.74
N LEU A 21 18.50 -7.04 2.53
CA LEU A 21 18.28 -6.39 1.23
C LEU A 21 19.20 -5.16 0.98
N GLY A 22 20.03 -4.77 1.95
CA GLY A 22 20.89 -3.58 1.83
C GLY A 22 20.12 -2.27 1.63
N LEU A 23 18.89 -2.20 2.13
CA LEU A 23 18.03 -1.03 2.03
C LEU A 23 18.28 -0.10 3.21
N GLU A 24 18.16 1.21 3.03
CA GLU A 24 18.19 2.16 4.14
C GLU A 24 16.80 2.31 4.75
N TRP A 25 16.71 2.30 6.08
CA TRP A 25 15.45 2.46 6.78
C TRP A 25 15.54 3.36 8.00
N LYS A 26 14.40 3.95 8.35
CA LYS A 26 14.22 4.75 9.56
C LYS A 26 12.99 4.30 10.32
N HIS A 27 13.17 4.01 11.60
CA HIS A 27 12.05 3.81 12.49
C HIS A 27 11.33 5.16 12.72
N LYS A 28 10.02 5.20 12.45
CA LYS A 28 9.21 6.41 12.64
C LYS A 28 7.82 6.02 13.13
N THR A 29 7.49 6.43 14.36
CA THR A 29 6.20 6.07 14.99
C THR A 29 5.03 6.91 14.45
N PHE A 30 5.25 8.19 14.15
CA PHE A 30 4.19 9.13 13.77
C PHE A 30 4.61 10.06 12.61
N GLY A 31 3.63 10.69 11.96
CA GLY A 31 3.85 11.69 10.91
C GLY A 31 3.75 11.11 9.50
N GLU A 32 4.87 10.90 8.82
CA GLU A 32 4.92 10.49 7.41
C GLU A 32 4.23 9.14 7.13
N ARG A 33 4.14 8.26 8.13
CA ARG A 33 3.37 7.01 8.06
C ARG A 33 1.85 7.20 7.90
N LYS A 34 1.32 8.39 8.18
CA LYS A 34 -0.10 8.71 7.93
C LYS A 34 -0.50 8.45 6.48
N ARG A 35 0.45 8.52 5.53
CA ARG A 35 0.22 8.20 4.12
C ARG A 35 -0.13 6.72 3.91
N ILE A 36 0.64 5.80 4.50
CA ILE A 36 0.38 4.36 4.37
C ILE A 36 -0.88 3.95 5.13
N GLU A 37 -1.15 4.55 6.29
CA GLU A 37 -2.41 4.34 7.02
C GLU A 37 -3.63 4.79 6.20
N ARG A 38 -3.54 5.94 5.53
CA ARG A 38 -4.61 6.43 4.64
C ARG A 38 -4.83 5.52 3.43
N TRP A 39 -3.75 4.95 2.88
CA TRP A 39 -3.82 3.95 1.82
C TRP A 39 -4.58 2.71 2.30
N PHE A 40 -4.21 2.12 3.44
CA PHE A 40 -4.89 0.96 4.03
C PHE A 40 -6.35 1.27 4.38
N ARG A 41 -6.64 2.47 4.93
CA ARG A 41 -8.01 2.91 5.19
C ARG A 41 -8.86 2.90 3.92
N THR A 42 -8.30 3.33 2.79
CA THR A 42 -8.98 3.33 1.49
C THR A 42 -9.26 1.90 1.02
N MET A 43 -8.29 0.99 1.14
CA MET A 43 -8.48 -0.42 0.81
C MET A 43 -9.57 -1.06 1.66
N LYS A 44 -9.52 -0.88 2.99
CA LYS A 44 -10.54 -1.39 3.93
C LYS A 44 -11.93 -0.82 3.66
N ALA A 45 -12.03 0.43 3.19
CA ALA A 45 -13.31 1.02 2.79
C ALA A 45 -13.87 0.35 1.52
N ARG A 46 -13.01 -0.07 0.58
CA ARG A 46 -13.42 -0.81 -0.61
C ARG A 46 -13.87 -2.23 -0.27
N THR A 47 -13.18 -2.92 0.64
CA THR A 47 -13.58 -4.27 1.06
C THR A 47 -14.88 -4.28 1.84
N ARG A 48 -15.14 -3.24 2.63
CA ARG A 48 -16.40 -3.09 3.38
C ARG A 48 -17.65 -3.03 2.50
N ARG A 49 -17.54 -2.61 1.23
CA ARG A 49 -18.68 -2.58 0.29
C ARG A 49 -19.26 -3.96 -0.03
N PHE A 50 -18.49 -5.02 0.21
CA PHE A 50 -18.93 -6.41 0.11
C PHE A 50 -18.80 -7.12 1.46
N SER A 51 -18.97 -6.37 2.57
CA SER A 51 -18.88 -6.90 3.95
C SER A 51 -17.56 -7.58 4.28
N ASN A 52 -16.46 -7.19 3.61
CA ASN A 52 -15.16 -7.87 3.65
C ASN A 52 -15.21 -9.36 3.27
N ASN A 53 -16.31 -9.80 2.67
CA ASN A 53 -16.53 -11.18 2.27
C ASN A 53 -16.19 -11.36 0.78
N PHE A 54 -15.14 -12.12 0.50
CA PHE A 54 -14.87 -12.57 -0.85
C PHE A 54 -15.66 -13.88 -1.07
N PRO A 55 -16.72 -13.90 -1.90
CA PRO A 55 -17.51 -15.10 -2.12
C PRO A 55 -16.73 -16.07 -3.02
N VAL A 56 -15.77 -16.80 -2.45
CA VAL A 56 -14.83 -17.63 -3.20
C VAL A 56 -14.96 -19.10 -2.78
N ARG A 57 -15.74 -19.87 -3.53
CA ARG A 57 -15.82 -21.33 -3.35
C ARG A 57 -14.61 -22.07 -3.95
N LYS A 58 -13.95 -21.48 -4.94
CA LYS A 58 -12.78 -22.06 -5.65
C LYS A 58 -11.67 -21.03 -5.77
N LYS A 59 -10.43 -21.46 -5.57
CA LYS A 59 -9.19 -20.66 -5.72
C LYS A 59 -9.21 -19.32 -4.94
N PRO A 60 -9.44 -19.35 -3.61
CA PRO A 60 -9.60 -18.13 -2.80
C PRO A 60 -8.40 -17.19 -2.88
N ILE A 61 -7.18 -17.74 -2.77
CA ILE A 61 -5.93 -16.96 -2.83
C ILE A 61 -5.79 -16.23 -4.17
N LEU A 62 -6.12 -16.87 -5.29
CA LEU A 62 -6.03 -16.26 -6.62
C LEU A 62 -6.97 -15.06 -6.74
N LYS A 63 -8.20 -15.20 -6.25
CA LYS A 63 -9.22 -14.14 -6.30
C LYS A 63 -8.86 -12.96 -5.39
N ILE A 64 -8.32 -13.23 -4.20
CA ILE A 64 -7.78 -12.19 -3.32
C ILE A 64 -6.59 -11.47 -3.99
N LYS A 65 -5.65 -12.22 -4.58
CA LYS A 65 -4.53 -11.64 -5.35
C LYS A 65 -5.04 -10.76 -6.49
N LEU A 66 -6.06 -11.19 -7.22
CA LEU A 66 -6.67 -10.41 -8.29
C LEU A 66 -7.29 -9.11 -7.75
N PHE A 67 -8.04 -9.18 -6.65
CA PHE A 67 -8.59 -7.99 -6.01
C PHE A 67 -7.50 -7.00 -5.61
N ILE A 68 -6.42 -7.46 -4.97
CA ILE A 68 -5.31 -6.60 -4.57
C ILE A 68 -4.66 -5.95 -5.80
N ARG A 69 -4.43 -6.71 -6.87
CA ARG A 69 -3.88 -6.17 -8.13
C ARG A 69 -4.79 -5.10 -8.74
N LEU A 70 -6.09 -5.37 -8.82
CA LEU A 70 -7.08 -4.40 -9.31
C LEU A 70 -7.14 -3.16 -8.43
N PHE A 71 -7.06 -3.32 -7.10
CA PHE A 71 -7.02 -2.21 -6.17
C PHE A 71 -5.78 -1.34 -6.38
N VAL A 72 -4.59 -1.94 -6.53
CA VAL A 72 -3.33 -1.23 -6.77
C VAL A 72 -3.38 -0.48 -8.12
N LEU A 73 -3.86 -1.13 -9.18
CA LEU A 73 -4.05 -0.52 -10.49
C LEU A 73 -4.97 0.70 -10.39
N TRP A 74 -6.15 0.52 -9.81
CA TRP A 74 -7.12 1.59 -9.64
C TRP A 74 -6.57 2.74 -8.79
N TYR A 75 -5.91 2.42 -7.66
CA TYR A 75 -5.40 3.43 -6.74
C TYR A 75 -4.31 4.30 -7.38
N ASN A 76 -3.39 3.68 -8.13
CA ASN A 76 -2.21 4.36 -8.66
C ASN A 76 -2.45 5.04 -10.01
N PHE A 77 -3.29 4.48 -10.88
CA PHE A 77 -3.39 4.90 -12.27
C PHE A 77 -4.73 5.50 -12.68
N ILE A 78 -5.81 5.22 -11.94
CA ILE A 78 -7.16 5.66 -12.33
C ILE A 78 -7.71 6.71 -11.35
N ARG A 79 -7.54 6.48 -10.05
CA ARG A 79 -8.12 7.32 -9.00
C ARG A 79 -7.35 8.65 -8.90
N PRO A 80 -8.01 9.82 -9.05
CA PRO A 80 -7.39 11.09 -8.72
C PRO A 80 -7.07 11.16 -7.22
N HIS A 81 -5.83 11.49 -6.88
CA HIS A 81 -5.47 11.74 -5.49
C HIS A 81 -6.07 13.07 -5.02
N GLN A 82 -6.62 13.12 -3.80
CA GLN A 82 -7.32 14.31 -3.28
C GLN A 82 -6.47 15.58 -3.35
N THR A 83 -5.18 15.46 -3.03
CA THR A 83 -4.22 16.57 -3.05
C THR A 83 -3.58 16.76 -4.43
N LEU A 84 -3.29 15.69 -5.18
CA LEU A 84 -2.56 15.82 -6.46
C LEU A 84 -3.49 16.17 -7.62
N LYS A 85 -4.81 15.96 -7.46
CA LYS A 85 -5.86 16.11 -8.49
C LYS A 85 -5.65 15.25 -9.75
N ARG A 86 -4.68 14.33 -9.71
CA ARG A 86 -4.34 13.36 -10.76
C ARG A 86 -3.99 12.00 -10.13
N PRO A 87 -3.91 10.91 -10.92
CA PRO A 87 -3.50 9.61 -10.41
C PRO A 87 -2.09 9.65 -9.78
N PRO A 88 -1.87 8.96 -8.64
CA PRO A 88 -0.58 8.96 -7.94
C PRO A 88 0.65 8.60 -8.77
N ALA A 89 0.52 7.68 -9.74
CA ALA A 89 1.62 7.23 -10.57
C ALA A 89 1.90 8.15 -11.77
N THR A 90 1.13 9.23 -11.94
CA THR A 90 1.36 10.19 -13.02
C THR A 90 2.69 10.91 -12.77
N PRO A 91 3.60 11.03 -13.76
CA PRO A 91 4.83 11.79 -13.61
C PRO A 91 4.56 13.23 -13.20
N ILE A 92 5.46 13.82 -12.40
CA ILE A 92 5.46 15.27 -12.17
C ILE A 92 6.14 15.88 -13.39
N THR A 93 5.36 16.41 -14.33
CA THR A 93 5.83 17.26 -15.43
C THR A 93 6.19 18.63 -14.89
#